data_AF-A0A7V8X4C4-F1
#
_entry.id   AF-A0A7V8X4C4-F1
#
_cell.length_a   1.000
_cell.length_b   1.000
_cell.length_c   1.000
_cell.angle_alpha   90.00
_cell.angle_beta   90.00
_cell.angle_gamma   90.00
#
_symmetry.space_group_name_H-M   'P 1'
#
loop_
_entity.id
_entity.type
_entity.pdbx_description
1 polymer ?
#
loop_
_entity_poly.entity_id
_entity_poly.type
_entity_poly.pdbx_seq_one_letter_code
_entity_poly.pdbx_strand_id
1 'polypeptide(L)'
;MAITRRHMSAGALVTYTFRSWVRFIGFIALVVVAASVLVIPLVLIAGILLLLGLNLAALVTLFLVMAASLVAIYARFVLESIIIDDIGPIRALKRSAMVTQAFFGPMVRFSIASVLLATGALRLWDVMVSSPPGLPVAILANSFLGTGLAIASMMFYYDRNRLLHKFAPATGRTGVPETPL
;
A
#
# COMPACT_ATOMS: atom_id res chain seq x y z
N MET A 1 4.87 -5.48 -27.89
CA MET A 1 4.87 -4.45 -26.83
C MET A 1 4.30 -3.17 -27.43
N ALA A 2 2.98 -3.07 -27.52
CA ALA A 2 2.31 -1.85 -27.99
C ALA A 2 1.99 -1.03 -26.73
N ILE A 3 2.91 -0.16 -26.34
CA ILE A 3 2.57 0.95 -25.44
C ILE A 3 1.73 1.87 -26.31
N THR A 4 0.41 1.68 -26.31
CA THR A 4 -0.50 2.71 -26.83
C THR A 4 -0.25 3.92 -25.96
N ARG A 5 0.59 4.85 -26.43
CA ARG A 5 0.79 6.16 -25.82
C ARG A 5 -0.56 6.84 -25.87
N ARG A 6 -1.40 6.62 -24.85
CA ARG A 6 -2.52 7.53 -24.59
C ARG A 6 -1.84 8.83 -24.21
N HIS A 7 -1.77 9.75 -25.17
CA HIS A 7 -1.49 11.14 -24.90
C HIS A 7 -2.64 11.64 -24.02
N MET A 8 -2.48 11.50 -22.71
CA MET A 8 -3.44 12.05 -21.76
C MET A 8 -3.25 13.56 -21.81
N SER A 9 -4.35 14.29 -22.08
CA SER A 9 -4.33 15.73 -21.93
C SER A 9 -3.99 16.09 -20.47
N ALA A 10 -3.37 17.25 -20.25
CA ALA A 10 -3.04 17.70 -18.90
C ALA A 10 -4.25 17.65 -17.95
N GLY A 11 -5.45 17.99 -18.45
CA GLY A 11 -6.70 17.89 -17.69
C GLY A 11 -7.10 16.46 -17.32
N ALA A 12 -6.85 15.48 -18.20
CA ALA A 12 -7.12 14.07 -17.90
C ALA A 12 -6.19 13.53 -16.80
N LEU A 13 -4.91 13.94 -16.81
CA LEU A 13 -3.93 13.58 -15.77
C LEU A 13 -4.29 14.15 -14.40
N VAL A 14 -4.71 15.42 -14.36
CA VAL A 14 -5.14 16.09 -13.13
C VAL A 14 -6.36 15.37 -12.55
N THR A 15 -7.37 15.10 -13.39
CA THR A 15 -8.60 14.41 -12.95
C THR A 15 -8.32 12.99 -12.45
N TYR A 16 -7.44 12.26 -13.14
CA TYR A 16 -7.03 10.92 -12.73
C TYR A 16 -6.29 10.95 -11.38
N THR A 17 -5.31 11.83 -11.23
CA THR A 17 -4.55 11.99 -9.99
C THR A 17 -5.46 12.34 -8.82
N PHE A 18 -6.36 13.31 -9.02
CA PHE A 18 -7.34 13.72 -8.02
C PHE A 18 -8.27 12.59 -7.61
N ARG A 19 -8.81 11.83 -8.58
CA ARG A 19 -9.68 10.68 -8.31
C ARG A 19 -8.97 9.58 -7.54
N SER A 20 -7.71 9.29 -7.88
CA SER A 20 -6.88 8.32 -7.16
C SER A 20 -6.63 8.78 -5.72
N TRP A 21 -6.37 10.07 -5.52
CA TRP A 21 -6.25 10.67 -4.19
C TRP A 21 -7.53 10.54 -3.36
N VAL A 22 -8.69 10.86 -3.92
CA VAL A 22 -9.99 10.70 -3.23
C VAL A 22 -10.24 9.25 -2.85
N ARG A 23 -9.91 8.29 -3.72
CA ARG A 23 -10.04 6.85 -3.40
C ARG A 23 -9.09 6.41 -2.30
N PHE A 24 -7.86 6.94 -2.29
CA PHE A 24 -6.89 6.64 -1.25
C PHE A 24 -7.31 7.22 0.11
N ILE A 25 -7.81 8.46 0.13
CA ILE A 25 -8.41 9.06 1.33
C ILE A 25 -9.62 8.23 1.78
N GLY A 26 -10.47 7.80 0.85
CA GLY A 26 -11.60 6.91 1.16
C GLY A 26 -11.16 5.57 1.75
N PHE A 27 -10.02 5.02 1.31
CA PHE A 27 -9.42 3.84 1.93
C PHE A 27 -8.94 4.13 3.36
N ILE A 28 -8.24 5.24 3.60
CA ILE A 28 -7.80 5.64 4.94
C ILE A 28 -9.01 5.81 5.87
N ALA A 29 -10.05 6.50 5.41
CA ALA A 29 -11.30 6.67 6.16
C ALA A 29 -11.94 5.31 6.50
N LEU A 30 -11.97 4.38 5.55
CA LEU A 30 -12.47 3.02 5.78
C LEU A 30 -11.65 2.28 6.85
N VAL A 31 -10.32 2.38 6.80
CA VAL A 31 -9.44 1.76 7.81
C VAL A 31 -9.67 2.39 9.18
N VAL A 32 -9.80 3.72 9.27
CA VAL A 32 -10.07 4.43 10.53
C VAL A 32 -11.42 4.02 11.11
N VAL A 33 -12.47 3.95 10.29
CA VAL A 33 -13.80 3.52 10.75
C VAL A 33 -13.76 2.07 11.22
N ALA A 34 -13.16 1.16 10.43
CA ALA A 34 -13.04 -0.25 10.80
C ALA A 34 -12.22 -0.44 12.09
N ALA A 35 -11.10 0.29 12.23
CA ALA A 35 -10.30 0.29 13.44
C ALA A 35 -11.09 0.83 14.63
N SER A 36 -11.84 1.93 14.46
CA SER A 36 -12.64 2.52 15.54
C SER A 36 -13.70 1.56 16.05
N VAL A 37 -14.40 0.86 15.15
CA VAL A 37 -15.41 -0.15 15.50
C VAL A 37 -14.82 -1.28 16.35
N LEU A 38 -13.55 -1.62 16.17
CA LEU A 38 -12.88 -2.69 16.91
C LEU A 38 -12.17 -2.18 18.19
N VAL A 39 -11.47 -1.05 18.10
CA VAL A 39 -10.66 -0.48 19.18
C VAL A 39 -11.53 0.10 20.28
N ILE A 40 -12.60 0.82 19.95
CA ILE A 40 -13.44 1.48 20.97
C ILE A 40 -14.05 0.46 21.95
N PRO A 41 -14.73 -0.62 21.51
CA PRO A 41 -15.27 -1.61 22.44
C PRO A 41 -14.19 -2.30 23.26
N LEU A 42 -13.05 -2.60 22.64
CA LEU A 42 -11.94 -3.27 23.30
C LEU A 42 -11.35 -2.42 24.43
N VAL A 43 -11.16 -1.12 24.19
CA VAL A 43 -10.67 -0.16 25.20
C VAL A 43 -11.69 0.01 26.32
N LEU A 44 -12.99 0.07 26.01
CA LEU A 44 -14.04 0.15 27.03
C LEU A 44 -14.05 -1.08 27.95
N ILE A 45 -13.99 -2.28 27.36
CA ILE A 45 -13.91 -3.55 28.12
C ILE A 45 -12.65 -3.56 29.00
N ALA A 46 -11.50 -3.18 28.43
CA ALA A 46 -10.25 -3.10 29.16
C ALA A 46 -10.32 -2.11 30.34
N GLY A 47 -10.96 -0.95 30.15
CA GLY A 47 -11.18 0.04 31.19
C GLY A 47 -12.06 -0.47 32.32
N ILE A 48 -13.15 -1.19 32.01
CA ILE A 48 -14.02 -1.80 33.01
C ILE A 48 -13.26 -2.87 33.82
N LEU A 49 -12.49 -3.72 33.16
CA LEU A 49 -11.70 -4.78 33.81
C LEU A 49 -10.60 -4.19 34.71
N LEU A 50 -10.01 -3.06 34.32
CA LEU A 50 -9.04 -2.35 35.13
C LEU A 50 -9.64 -1.87 36.46
N LEU A 51 -10.90 -1.41 36.45
CA LEU A 51 -11.63 -1.03 37.67
C LEU A 51 -11.88 -2.23 38.60
N LEU A 52 -11.90 -3.44 38.05
CA LEU A 52 -12.01 -4.70 38.81
C LEU A 52 -10.64 -5.24 39.27
N GLY A 53 -9.56 -4.48 39.07
CA GLY A 53 -8.19 -4.87 39.43
C GLY A 53 -7.49 -5.78 38.40
N LEU A 54 -8.13 -6.08 37.27
CA LEU A 54 -7.55 -6.89 36.20
C LEU A 54 -6.88 -6.01 35.15
N ASN A 55 -5.55 -6.02 35.09
CA ASN A 55 -4.79 -5.28 34.09
C ASN A 55 -4.58 -6.11 32.81
N LEU A 56 -5.40 -5.85 31.78
CA LEU A 56 -5.26 -6.46 30.45
C LEU A 56 -4.63 -5.54 29.41
N ALA A 57 -4.08 -4.38 29.81
CA ALA A 57 -3.57 -3.38 28.87
C ALA A 57 -2.50 -3.96 27.92
N ALA A 58 -1.59 -4.79 28.46
CA ALA A 58 -0.55 -5.45 27.66
C ALA A 58 -1.15 -6.42 26.62
N LEU A 59 -2.16 -7.21 27.00
CA LEU A 59 -2.80 -8.18 26.11
C LEU A 59 -3.58 -7.48 24.99
N VAL A 60 -4.32 -6.42 25.35
CA VAL A 60 -5.04 -5.57 24.38
C VAL A 60 -4.06 -4.91 23.41
N THR A 61 -2.97 -4.35 23.92
CA THR A 61 -1.94 -3.70 23.08
C THR A 61 -1.31 -4.71 22.13
N LEU A 62 -0.94 -5.90 22.61
CA LEU A 62 -0.38 -6.97 21.78
C LEU A 62 -1.35 -7.37 20.66
N PHE A 63 -2.63 -7.56 20.99
CA PHE A 63 -3.66 -7.89 20.00
C PHE A 63 -3.82 -6.80 18.95
N LEU A 64 -3.86 -5.53 19.37
CA LEU A 64 -3.97 -4.38 18.45
C LEU A 64 -2.75 -4.25 17.55
N VAL A 65 -1.53 -4.43 18.08
CA VAL A 65 -0.29 -4.42 17.28
C VAL A 65 -0.30 -5.55 16.26
N MET A 66 -0.72 -6.75 16.66
CA MET A 66 -0.83 -7.90 15.76
C MET A 66 -1.85 -7.65 14.65
N ALA A 67 -3.04 -7.15 15.00
CA ALA A 67 -4.09 -6.83 14.03
C ALA A 67 -3.64 -5.70 13.07
N ALA A 68 -3.05 -4.63 13.59
CA ALA A 68 -2.54 -3.52 12.79
C ALA A 68 -1.42 -3.96 11.85
N SER A 69 -0.50 -4.82 12.31
CA SER A 69 0.57 -5.39 11.49
C SER A 69 0.02 -6.22 10.34
N LEU A 70 -1.01 -7.03 10.61
CA LEU A 70 -1.68 -7.83 9.59
C LEU A 70 -2.33 -6.95 8.53
N VAL A 71 -3.06 -5.92 8.96
CA VAL A 71 -3.66 -4.93 8.04
C VAL A 71 -2.57 -4.23 7.23
N ALA A 72 -1.47 -3.80 7.84
CA ALA A 72 -0.37 -3.13 7.14
C ALA A 72 0.28 -4.03 6.07
N ILE A 73 0.46 -5.31 6.35
CA ILE A 73 1.00 -6.29 5.40
C ILE A 73 0.08 -6.46 4.19
N TYR A 74 -1.22 -6.62 4.41
CA TYR A 74 -2.19 -6.80 3.32
C TYR A 74 -2.53 -5.50 2.59
N ALA A 75 -2.43 -4.35 3.26
CA ALA A 75 -2.68 -3.04 2.68
C ALA A 75 -1.46 -2.45 1.94
N ARG A 76 -0.30 -3.11 2.01
CA ARG A 76 0.99 -2.60 1.52
C ARG A 76 0.97 -2.08 0.08
N PHE A 77 0.17 -2.70 -0.79
CA PHE A 77 0.05 -2.36 -2.21
C PHE A 77 -1.32 -1.78 -2.59
N VAL A 78 -2.10 -1.29 -1.62
CA VAL A 78 -3.43 -0.71 -1.91
C VAL A 78 -3.29 0.53 -2.76
N LEU A 79 -2.32 1.40 -2.47
CA LEU A 79 -2.08 2.61 -3.24
C LEU A 79 -1.72 2.26 -4.69
N GLU A 80 -0.81 1.32 -4.87
CA GLU A 80 -0.38 0.82 -6.17
C GLU A 80 -1.55 0.20 -6.94
N SER A 81 -2.43 -0.55 -6.29
CA SER A 81 -3.63 -1.12 -6.93
C SER A 81 -4.67 -0.06 -7.30
N ILE A 82 -4.89 0.98 -6.46
CA ILE A 82 -5.78 2.09 -6.79
C ILE A 82 -5.27 2.84 -8.02
N ILE A 83 -3.96 3.10 -8.08
CA ILE A 83 -3.34 3.83 -9.18
C ILE A 83 -3.31 2.94 -10.43
N ILE A 84 -2.63 1.79 -10.37
CA ILE A 84 -2.32 0.97 -11.55
C ILE A 84 -3.57 0.29 -12.12
N ASP A 85 -4.48 -0.21 -11.28
CA ASP A 85 -5.68 -0.91 -11.74
C ASP A 85 -6.90 0.02 -11.87
N ASP A 86 -6.80 1.29 -11.46
CA ASP A 86 -7.90 2.28 -11.45
C ASP A 86 -9.18 1.78 -10.75
N ILE A 87 -9.02 1.00 -9.68
CA ILE A 87 -10.13 0.40 -8.92
C ILE A 87 -10.43 1.13 -7.60
N GLY A 88 -11.64 0.89 -7.08
CA GLY A 88 -12.08 1.45 -5.79
C GLY A 88 -11.41 0.79 -4.57
N PRO A 89 -11.48 1.42 -3.39
CA PRO A 89 -10.66 1.09 -2.22
C PRO A 89 -10.83 -0.35 -1.71
N ILE A 90 -12.06 -0.88 -1.65
CA ILE A 90 -12.32 -2.26 -1.19
C ILE A 90 -11.76 -3.27 -2.19
N ARG A 91 -11.90 -3.00 -3.50
CA ARG A 91 -11.37 -3.87 -4.55
C ARG A 91 -9.83 -3.82 -4.58
N ALA A 92 -9.25 -2.64 -4.34
CA ALA A 92 -7.81 -2.46 -4.19
C ALA A 92 -7.24 -3.24 -3.00
N LEU A 93 -7.91 -3.23 -1.85
CA LEU A 93 -7.50 -4.04 -0.70
C LEU A 93 -7.55 -5.55 -1.00
N LYS A 94 -8.63 -6.03 -1.62
CA LYS A 94 -8.73 -7.44 -2.04
C LYS A 94 -7.61 -7.81 -3.02
N ARG A 95 -7.31 -6.93 -3.98
CA ARG A 95 -6.27 -7.16 -4.98
C ARG A 95 -4.87 -7.17 -4.37
N SER A 96 -4.57 -6.18 -3.53
CA SER A 96 -3.35 -6.12 -2.74
C SER A 96 -3.17 -7.38 -1.90
N ALA A 97 -4.23 -7.84 -1.23
CA ALA A 97 -4.18 -9.06 -0.43
C ALA A 97 -3.87 -10.31 -1.28
N MET A 98 -4.50 -10.47 -2.45
CA MET A 98 -4.20 -11.60 -3.35
C MET A 98 -2.74 -11.59 -3.83
N VAL A 99 -2.21 -10.43 -4.21
CA VAL A 99 -0.81 -10.29 -4.62
C VAL A 99 0.13 -10.62 -3.45
N THR A 100 -0.18 -10.12 -2.25
CA THR A 100 0.58 -10.41 -1.03
C THR A 100 0.58 -11.90 -0.68
N GLN A 101 -0.56 -12.59 -0.81
CA GLN A 101 -0.66 -14.03 -0.54
C GLN A 101 0.09 -14.86 -1.58
N ALA A 102 -0.04 -14.52 -2.87
CA ALA A 102 0.62 -15.25 -3.95
C ALA A 102 2.14 -15.06 -3.98
N PHE A 103 2.63 -13.89 -3.53
CA PHE A 103 4.04 -13.51 -3.64
C PHE A 103 4.64 -12.99 -2.33
N PHE A 104 4.31 -13.63 -1.20
CA PHE A 104 4.73 -13.21 0.14
C PHE A 104 6.25 -13.07 0.27
N GLY A 105 7.03 -14.10 -0.13
CA GLY A 105 8.49 -14.09 -0.01
C GLY A 105 9.17 -12.92 -0.76
N PRO A 106 8.92 -12.74 -2.08
CA PRO A 106 9.42 -11.58 -2.82
C PRO A 106 8.96 -10.23 -2.24
N MET A 107 7.72 -10.13 -1.77
CA MET A 107 7.17 -8.92 -1.15
C MET A 107 7.91 -8.55 0.13
N VAL A 108 8.21 -9.54 0.99
CA VAL A 108 8.97 -9.33 2.23
C VAL A 108 10.38 -8.84 1.90
N ARG A 109 11.07 -9.46 0.94
CA ARG A 109 12.42 -9.03 0.53
C ARG A 109 12.42 -7.59 0.00
N PHE A 110 11.46 -7.26 -0.87
CA PHE A 110 11.31 -5.91 -1.39
C PHE A 110 11.00 -4.90 -0.26
N SER A 111 10.13 -5.27 0.67
CA SER A 111 9.76 -4.41 1.80
C SER A 111 10.94 -4.17 2.74
N ILE A 112 11.72 -5.20 3.06
CA ILE A 112 12.93 -5.07 3.87
C ILE A 112 13.93 -4.15 3.15
N ALA A 113 14.21 -4.38 1.87
CA ALA A 113 15.11 -3.51 1.10
C ALA A 113 14.62 -2.05 1.08
N SER A 114 13.32 -1.85 0.88
CA SER A 114 12.67 -0.53 0.88
C SER A 114 12.84 0.19 2.23
N VAL A 115 12.60 -0.52 3.34
CA VAL A 115 12.73 0.02 4.69
C VAL A 115 14.19 0.32 5.00
N LEU A 116 15.12 -0.57 4.66
CA LEU A 116 16.56 -0.33 4.86
C LEU A 116 17.05 0.90 4.09
N LEU A 117 16.61 1.06 2.82
CA LEU A 117 16.93 2.26 2.04
C LEU A 117 16.33 3.52 2.66
N ALA A 118 15.05 3.49 3.04
CA ALA A 118 14.38 4.65 3.63
C ALA A 118 14.99 5.07 4.98
N THR A 119 15.28 4.09 5.85
CA THR A 119 15.83 4.35 7.20
C THR A 119 17.33 4.67 7.17
N GLY A 120 18.10 4.01 6.29
CA GLY A 120 19.50 4.33 6.07
C GLY A 120 19.69 5.74 5.52
N ALA A 121 18.80 6.17 4.63
CA ALA A 121 18.79 7.52 4.09
C ALA A 121 18.58 8.59 5.18
N LEU A 122 17.66 8.37 6.13
CA LEU A 122 17.41 9.31 7.24
C LEU A 122 18.69 9.63 8.03
N ARG A 123 19.51 8.62 8.31
CA ARG A 123 20.80 8.81 9.00
C ARG A 123 21.80 9.63 8.18
N LEU A 124 21.77 9.47 6.85
CA LEU A 124 22.61 10.26 5.95
C LEU A 124 22.19 11.74 5.96
N TRP A 125 20.89 12.00 6.03
CA TRP A 125 20.35 13.36 6.06
C TRP A 125 20.74 14.11 7.34
N ASP A 126 20.70 13.45 8.50
CA ASP A 126 21.12 14.06 9.77
C ASP A 126 22.53 14.65 9.70
N VAL A 127 23.45 13.97 9.00
CA VAL A 127 24.83 14.41 8.81
C VAL A 127 24.94 15.51 7.75
N MET A 128 24.11 15.48 6.70
CA MET A 128 24.16 16.50 5.65
C MET A 128 23.55 17.84 6.08
N VAL A 129 22.51 17.81 6.91
CA VAL A 129 21.83 19.03 7.40
C VAL A 129 22.71 19.83 8.37
N SER A 130 23.73 19.21 8.97
CA SER A 130 24.68 19.93 9.84
C SER A 130 25.59 20.91 9.09
N SER A 131 25.56 20.94 7.75
CA SER A 131 26.34 21.85 6.91
C SER A 131 25.41 22.65 5.96
N PRO A 132 25.55 23.99 5.85
CA PRO A 132 24.71 24.81 4.98
C PRO A 132 24.58 24.35 3.51
N PRO A 133 25.66 23.90 2.81
CA PRO A 133 25.53 23.38 1.44
C PRO A 133 24.94 21.96 1.38
N GLY A 134 24.85 21.24 2.50
CA GLY A 134 24.30 19.89 2.56
C GLY A 134 22.77 19.86 2.53
N LEU A 135 22.10 20.97 2.87
CA LEU A 135 20.63 21.05 2.87
C LEU A 135 20.02 20.88 1.46
N PRO A 136 20.45 21.62 0.41
CA PRO A 136 19.96 21.37 -0.95
C PRO A 136 20.24 19.95 -1.46
N VAL A 137 21.41 19.41 -1.12
CA VAL A 137 21.80 18.04 -1.52
C VAL A 137 20.90 17.01 -0.85
N ALA A 138 20.60 17.18 0.44
CA ALA A 138 19.68 16.32 1.17
C ALA A 138 18.26 16.35 0.58
N ILE A 139 17.76 17.54 0.19
CA ILE A 139 16.45 17.68 -0.45
C ILE A 139 16.41 16.94 -1.80
N LEU A 140 17.41 17.14 -2.65
CA LEU A 140 17.50 16.49 -3.97
C LEU A 140 17.60 14.97 -3.83
N ALA A 141 18.49 14.49 -2.96
CA ALA A 141 18.72 13.07 -2.77
C ALA A 141 17.51 12.37 -2.12
N ASN A 142 16.84 13.02 -1.16
CA ASN A 142 15.60 12.50 -0.57
C ASN A 142 14.46 12.43 -1.60
N SER A 143 14.31 13.45 -2.44
CA SER A 143 13.29 13.48 -3.50
C SER A 143 13.55 12.40 -4.56
N PHE A 144 14.81 12.21 -4.94
CA PHE A 144 15.23 11.16 -5.87
C PHE A 144 14.97 9.75 -5.29
N LEU A 145 15.40 9.50 -4.05
CA LEU A 145 15.19 8.21 -3.39
C LEU A 145 13.70 7.92 -3.15
N GLY A 146 12.94 8.90 -2.69
CA GLY A 146 11.49 8.75 -2.49
C GLY A 146 10.75 8.43 -3.79
N THR A 147 11.05 9.18 -4.86
CA THR A 147 10.45 8.94 -6.17
C THR A 147 10.89 7.60 -6.75
N GLY A 148 12.17 7.25 -6.67
CA GLY A 148 12.70 5.97 -7.15
C GLY A 148 12.07 4.78 -6.42
N LEU A 149 11.87 4.89 -5.11
CA LEU A 149 11.22 3.85 -4.31
C LEU A 149 9.74 3.70 -4.67
N ALA A 150 9.04 4.80 -4.92
CA ALA A 150 7.65 4.79 -5.38
C ALA A 150 7.51 4.15 -6.77
N ILE A 151 8.41 4.48 -7.71
CA ILE A 151 8.42 3.84 -9.04
C ILE A 151 8.73 2.34 -8.90
N ALA A 152 9.70 1.97 -8.06
CA ALA A 152 10.05 0.59 -7.81
C ALA A 152 8.88 -0.21 -7.22
N SER A 153 8.12 0.37 -6.28
CA SER A 153 6.96 -0.30 -5.70
C SER A 153 5.84 -0.49 -6.72
N MET A 154 5.59 0.52 -7.55
CA MET A 154 4.63 0.44 -8.66
C MET A 154 5.02 -0.63 -9.68
N MET A 155 6.29 -0.68 -10.11
CA MET A 155 6.78 -1.70 -11.04
C MET A 155 6.70 -3.10 -10.43
N PHE A 156 7.11 -3.25 -9.17
CA PHE A 156 7.01 -4.53 -8.45
C PHE A 156 5.56 -5.01 -8.40
N TYR A 157 4.63 -4.14 -8.02
CA TYR A 157 3.21 -4.47 -8.00
C TYR A 157 2.71 -4.86 -9.39
N TYR A 158 2.98 -4.04 -10.41
CA TYR A 158 2.56 -4.28 -11.78
C TYR A 158 3.01 -5.65 -12.30
N ASP A 159 4.28 -6.00 -12.10
CA ASP A 159 4.82 -7.28 -12.55
C ASP A 159 4.15 -8.48 -11.85
N ARG A 160 3.97 -8.40 -10.53
CA ARG A 160 3.33 -9.47 -9.76
C ARG A 160 1.84 -9.60 -10.07
N ASN A 161 1.16 -8.47 -10.25
CA ASN A 161 -0.23 -8.41 -10.64
C ASN A 161 -0.46 -9.04 -12.02
N ARG A 162 0.44 -8.77 -12.97
CA ARG A 162 0.43 -9.38 -14.30
C ARG A 162 0.69 -10.88 -14.25
N LEU A 163 1.63 -11.35 -13.42
CA LEU A 163 1.86 -12.78 -13.22
C LEU A 163 0.64 -13.47 -12.61
N LEU A 164 -0.02 -12.83 -11.63
CA LEU A 164 -1.25 -13.35 -11.04
C LEU A 164 -2.34 -13.56 -12.10
N HIS A 165 -2.52 -12.60 -13.03
CA HIS A 165 -3.45 -12.76 -14.15
C HIS A 165 -3.05 -13.84 -15.15
N LYS A 166 -1.75 -14.01 -15.40
CA LYS A 166 -1.25 -15.04 -16.33
C LYS A 166 -1.51 -16.46 -15.83
N PHE A 167 -1.45 -16.66 -14.52
CA PHE A 167 -1.60 -17.97 -13.88
C PHE A 167 -2.95 -18.17 -13.18
N ALA A 168 -3.85 -17.18 -13.25
CA ALA A 168 -5.22 -17.35 -12.77
C ALA A 168 -5.91 -18.43 -13.62
N PRO A 169 -6.56 -19.43 -12.99
CA PRO A 169 -7.37 -20.41 -13.72
C PRO A 169 -8.37 -19.68 -14.62
N ALA A 170 -8.57 -20.16 -15.84
CA ALA A 170 -9.58 -19.64 -16.76
C ALA A 170 -10.99 -20.00 -16.24
N THR A 171 -11.40 -19.45 -15.10
CA THR A 171 -12.77 -19.52 -14.62
C THR A 171 -13.63 -18.62 -15.52
N GLY A 172 -14.20 -19.22 -16.58
CA GLY A 172 -15.32 -18.63 -17.32
C GLY A 172 -15.06 -18.15 -18.75
N ARG A 173 -14.21 -18.81 -19.55
CA ARG A 173 -14.34 -18.76 -21.02
C ARG A 173 -15.35 -19.82 -21.48
N THR A 174 -16.60 -19.70 -21.06
CA THR A 174 -17.71 -20.43 -21.69
C THR A 174 -18.11 -19.67 -22.96
N GLY A 175 -17.53 -20.12 -24.08
CA GLY A 175 -18.09 -20.11 -25.44
C GLY A 175 -18.78 -18.87 -25.97
N VAL A 176 -18.06 -18.11 -26.81
CA VAL A 176 -18.49 -17.86 -28.20
C VAL A 176 -17.20 -17.87 -29.05
N PRO A 177 -17.03 -18.81 -29.99
CA PRO A 177 -16.04 -18.66 -31.05
C PRO A 177 -16.46 -17.45 -31.88
N GLU A 178 -15.59 -16.45 -32.02
CA GLU A 178 -15.76 -15.47 -33.09
C GLU A 178 -15.67 -16.22 -34.41
N THR A 179 -16.82 -16.50 -35.02
CA THR A 179 -16.89 -16.95 -36.40
C THR A 179 -16.45 -15.80 -37.29
N PRO A 180 -15.40 -15.96 -38.11
CA PRO A 180 -15.08 -14.99 -39.13
C PRO A 180 -16.10 -15.13 -40.26
N LEU A 181 -16.92 -14.10 -40.45
CA LEU A 181 -17.52 -13.73 -41.73
C LEU A 181 -17.32 -12.23 -41.94
#